data_AF-A0A6J7DT05-F1
#
_entry.id   AF-A0A6J7DT05-F1
#
_cell.length_a   1.000
_cell.length_b   1.000
_cell.length_c   1.000
_cell.angle_alpha   90.00
_cell.angle_beta   90.00
_cell.angle_gamma   90.00
#
_symmetry.space_group_name_H-M   'P 1'
#
loop_
_entity.id
_entity.type
_entity.pdbx_description
1 polymer ?
#
loop_
_entity_poly.entity_id
_entity_poly.type
_entity_poly.pdbx_seq_one_letter_code
_entity_poly.pdbx_strand_id
1 'polypeptide(L)'
;MQTALKSIFAVAEAYPDLKASENFQQLQAELVDTENKIQASRRFYNGGVREFNTMILVFPNNAWAKQLGFSQRDFFEVDNPDAIAEPPKVQF
;
A
#
# COMPACT_ATOMS: atom_id res chain seq x y z
N MET A 1 -5.92 -4.39 -8.46
CA MET A 1 -6.63 -5.19 -7.43
C MET A 1 -7.87 -4.49 -6.89
N GLN A 2 -7.79 -3.22 -6.46
CA GLN A 2 -8.94 -2.52 -5.88
C GLN A 2 -10.22 -2.53 -6.73
N THR A 3 -10.11 -2.42 -8.05
CA THR A 3 -11.28 -2.51 -8.97
C THR A 3 -11.97 -3.88 -8.88
N ALA A 4 -11.20 -4.95 -8.75
CA ALA A 4 -11.74 -6.31 -8.60
C ALA A 4 -12.37 -6.53 -7.21
N LEU A 5 -11.80 -5.93 -6.16
CA LEU A 5 -12.37 -5.98 -4.81
C LEU A 5 -13.69 -5.20 -4.72
N LYS A 6 -13.75 -4.03 -5.36
CA LYS A 6 -15.00 -3.25 -5.47
C LYS A 6 -16.10 -4.04 -6.18
N SER A 7 -15.78 -4.78 -7.24
CA SER A 7 -16.78 -5.65 -7.89
C SER A 7 -17.24 -6.82 -7.02
N ILE A 8 -16.35 -7.40 -6.20
CA ILE A 8 -16.72 -8.48 -5.27
C ILE A 8 -17.66 -7.96 -4.18
N PHE A 9 -17.39 -6.79 -3.60
CA PHE A 9 -18.27 -6.20 -2.59
C PHE A 9 -19.63 -5.77 -3.16
N ALA A 10 -19.66 -5.23 -4.39
CA ALA A 10 -20.91 -4.89 -5.07
C ALA A 10 -21.81 -6.12 -5.31
N VAL A 11 -21.21 -7.28 -5.62
CA VAL A 11 -21.97 -8.53 -5.74
C VAL A 11 -22.49 -8.99 -4.38
N ALA A 12 -21.69 -8.90 -3.31
CA ALA A 12 -22.13 -9.30 -1.97
C ALA A 12 -23.27 -8.44 -1.41
N GLU A 13 -23.34 -7.15 -1.76
CA GLU A 13 -24.49 -6.29 -1.42
C GLU A 13 -25.79 -6.74 -2.09
N ALA A 14 -25.70 -7.33 -3.29
CA ALA A 14 -26.85 -7.86 -4.01
C ALA A 14 -27.32 -9.24 -3.48
N TYR A 15 -26.50 -9.93 -2.67
CA TYR A 15 -26.78 -11.27 -2.14
C TYR A 15 -26.53 -11.35 -0.62
N PRO A 16 -27.54 -11.04 0.22
CA PRO A 16 -27.43 -11.03 1.68
C PRO A 16 -26.94 -12.34 2.28
N ASP A 17 -27.35 -13.48 1.70
CA ASP A 17 -26.92 -14.81 2.16
C ASP A 17 -25.42 -15.05 1.92
N LEU A 18 -24.87 -14.49 0.84
CA LEU A 18 -23.42 -14.53 0.57
C LEU A 18 -22.65 -13.66 1.57
N LYS A 19 -23.20 -12.49 1.91
CA LYS A 19 -22.62 -11.58 2.92
C LYS A 19 -22.56 -12.22 4.32
N ALA A 20 -23.58 -13.01 4.67
CA ALA A 20 -23.65 -13.73 5.94
C ALA A 20 -22.85 -15.05 5.94
N SER A 21 -22.28 -15.46 4.80
CA SER A 21 -21.47 -16.66 4.72
C SER A 21 -20.14 -16.48 5.46
N GLU A 22 -19.83 -17.40 6.38
CA GLU A 22 -18.58 -17.43 7.14
C GLU A 22 -17.34 -17.36 6.23
N ASN A 23 -17.36 -18.09 5.10
CA ASN A 23 -16.27 -18.08 4.11
C ASN A 23 -16.06 -16.70 3.49
N PHE A 24 -17.14 -15.95 3.24
CA PHE A 24 -17.06 -14.61 2.68
C PHE A 24 -16.53 -13.59 3.69
N GLN A 25 -16.96 -13.71 4.96
CA GLN A 25 -16.45 -12.87 6.04
C GLN A 25 -14.95 -13.11 6.29
N GLN A 26 -14.51 -14.37 6.24
CA GLN A 26 -13.10 -14.71 6.37
C GLN A 26 -12.26 -14.15 5.22
N LEU A 27 -12.74 -14.29 3.98
CA LEU A 27 -12.09 -13.67 2.81
C LEU A 27 -12.00 -12.14 2.96
N GLN A 28 -13.06 -11.48 3.42
CA GLN A 28 -13.03 -10.02 3.65
C GLN A 28 -11.96 -9.65 4.69
N ALA A 29 -11.86 -10.39 5.79
CA ALA A 29 -10.84 -10.15 6.82
C ALA A 29 -9.42 -10.32 6.29
N GLU A 30 -9.15 -11.38 5.51
CA GLU A 30 -7.84 -11.62 4.88
C GLU A 30 -7.45 -10.53 3.88
N LEU A 31 -8.43 -10.02 3.12
CA LEU A 31 -8.22 -8.92 2.20
C LEU A 31 -7.83 -7.63 2.93
N VAL A 32 -8.49 -7.32 4.04
CA VAL A 32 -8.17 -6.16 4.89
C VAL A 32 -6.75 -6.28 5.46
N ASP A 33 -6.40 -7.45 5.99
CA ASP A 33 -5.05 -7.73 6.49
C ASP A 33 -3.99 -7.59 5.38
N THR A 34 -4.28 -8.12 4.19
CA THR A 34 -3.39 -8.00 3.03
C THR A 34 -3.19 -6.54 2.62
N GLU A 35 -4.26 -5.74 2.56
CA GLU A 35 -4.16 -4.31 2.25
C GLU A 35 -3.33 -3.56 3.30
N ASN A 36 -3.54 -3.84 4.59
CA ASN A 36 -2.75 -3.27 5.68
C ASN A 36 -1.26 -3.60 5.54
N LYS A 37 -0.92 -4.85 5.18
CA LYS A 37 0.47 -5.28 4.92
C LYS A 37 1.09 -4.56 3.71
N ILE A 38 0.33 -4.37 2.63
CA ILE A 38 0.77 -3.62 1.46
C ILE A 38 1.07 -2.17 1.84
N GLN A 39 0.17 -1.51 2.57
CA GLN A 39 0.38 -0.15 3.05
C GLN A 39 1.61 -0.04 3.97
N ALA A 40 1.79 -0.99 4.90
CA ALA A 40 2.95 -1.02 5.79
C ALA A 40 4.26 -1.19 5.02
N SER A 41 4.29 -2.10 4.04
CA SER A 41 5.45 -2.34 3.17
C SER A 41 5.81 -1.10 2.35
N ARG A 42 4.80 -0.39 1.81
CA ARG A 42 5.00 0.90 1.12
C ARG A 42 5.62 1.95 2.04
N ARG A 43 5.09 2.12 3.25
CA ARG A 43 5.65 3.06 4.24
C ARG A 43 7.09 2.73 4.56
N PHE A 44 7.41 1.45 4.75
CA PHE A 44 8.76 0.98 5.03
C PHE A 44 9.73 1.30 3.87
N TYR A 45 9.37 0.92 2.64
CA TYR A 45 10.18 1.23 1.45
C TYR A 45 10.41 2.73 1.29
N ASN A 46 9.35 3.54 1.36
CA ASN A 46 9.44 4.99 1.23
C ASN A 46 10.24 5.63 2.37
N GLY A 47 10.18 5.06 3.58
CA GLY A 47 11.04 5.46 4.69
C GLY A 47 12.52 5.29 4.36
N GLY A 48 12.91 4.11 3.87
CA GLY A 48 14.29 3.81 3.47
C GLY A 48 14.76 4.66 2.29
N VAL A 49 13.91 4.87 1.27
CA VAL A 49 14.22 5.75 0.14
C VAL A 49 14.45 7.20 0.62
N ARG A 50 13.61 7.70 1.53
CA ARG A 50 13.76 9.04 2.09
C ARG A 50 15.09 9.20 2.81
N GLU A 51 15.42 8.25 3.68
CA GLU A 51 16.67 8.27 4.45
C GLU A 51 17.88 8.22 3.53
N PHE A 52 17.88 7.30 2.57
CA PHE A 52 18.94 7.19 1.56
C PHE A 52 19.10 8.48 0.73
N ASN A 53 18.00 9.01 0.19
CA ASN A 53 18.02 10.24 -0.60
C ASN A 53 18.54 11.42 0.24
N THR A 54 18.15 11.50 1.52
CA THR A 54 18.65 12.52 2.45
C THR A 54 20.16 12.35 2.66
N MET A 55 20.62 11.12 2.93
CA MET A 55 22.05 10.84 3.16
C MET A 55 22.92 11.26 1.99
N ILE A 56 22.51 11.03 0.74
CA ILE A 56 23.33 11.38 -0.44
C ILE A 56 23.28 12.88 -0.78
N LEU A 57 22.35 13.64 -0.20
CA LEU A 57 22.22 15.09 -0.39
C LEU A 57 22.90 15.91 0.72
N VAL A 58 23.15 15.31 1.88
CA VAL A 58 23.77 15.96 3.04
C VAL A 58 25.30 15.92 2.97
N PHE A 59 25.97 17.00 3.38
CA PHE A 59 27.43 17.05 3.51
C PHE A 59 27.91 16.11 4.63
N PRO A 60 29.01 15.36 4.46
CA PRO A 60 29.96 15.39 3.33
C PRO A 60 29.62 14.45 2.16
N ASN A 61 28.60 13.61 2.31
CA ASN A 61 28.29 12.55 1.35
C ASN A 61 28.00 13.09 -0.05
N ASN A 62 27.30 14.22 -0.17
CA ASN A 62 26.93 14.82 -1.45
C ASN A 62 28.12 15.16 -2.36
N ALA A 63 29.31 15.40 -1.81
CA ALA A 63 30.51 15.72 -2.57
C ALA A 63 31.05 14.52 -3.38
N TRP A 64 30.82 13.30 -2.90
CA TRP A 64 31.36 12.07 -3.49
C TRP A 64 30.27 11.09 -3.95
N ALA A 65 29.02 11.28 -3.51
CA ALA A 65 27.90 10.38 -3.81
C ALA A 65 27.76 10.10 -5.32
N LYS A 66 27.77 11.15 -6.16
CA LYS A 66 27.67 11.01 -7.62
C LYS A 66 28.89 10.32 -8.23
N GLN A 67 30.09 10.58 -7.71
CA GLN A 67 31.33 9.96 -8.18
C GLN A 67 31.39 8.46 -7.87
N LEU A 68 30.79 8.05 -6.75
CA LEU A 68 30.64 6.65 -6.35
C LEU A 68 29.42 5.97 -6.98
N GLY A 69 28.67 6.66 -7.85
CA GLY A 69 27.52 6.11 -8.57
C GLY A 69 26.20 6.11 -7.79
N PHE A 70 26.12 6.79 -6.64
CA PHE A 70 24.87 6.95 -5.92
C PHE A 70 24.01 8.05 -6.54
N SER A 71 22.74 7.74 -6.75
CA SER A 71 21.71 8.63 -7.27
C SER A 71 20.42 8.47 -6.48
N GLN A 72 19.55 9.48 -6.49
CA GLN A 72 18.27 9.41 -5.77
C GLN A 72 17.43 8.26 -6.28
N ARG A 73 16.68 7.63 -5.38
CA ARG A 73 15.70 6.60 -5.69
C ARG A 73 14.30 7.19 -5.65
N ASP A 74 13.44 6.67 -6.51
CA ASP A 74 12.05 7.08 -6.56
C ASP A 74 11.26 6.48 -5.39
N PHE A 75 10.27 7.22 -4.91
CA PHE A 75 9.30 6.69 -3.96
C PHE A 75 8.36 5.70 -4.65
N PHE A 76 7.90 4.70 -3.91
CA PHE A 76 6.82 3.83 -4.34
C PHE A 76 5.50 4.56 -4.11
N GLU A 77 5.08 5.30 -5.13
CA GLU A 77 3.82 6.04 -5.18
C GLU A 77 2.73 5.22 -5.87
N VAL A 78 1.53 5.78 -5.91
CA VAL A 78 0.35 5.17 -6.51
C VAL A 78 -0.39 6.26 -7.24
N ASP A 79 -0.85 5.94 -8.45
CA ASP A 79 -1.46 6.92 -9.36
C ASP A 79 -2.67 7.64 -8.76
N ASN A 80 -3.33 7.02 -7.76
CA ASN A 80 -4.42 7.61 -7.01
C ASN A 80 -4.28 7.29 -5.51
N PRO A 81 -3.60 8.15 -4.72
CA PRO A 81 -3.41 7.92 -3.29
C PRO A 81 -4.71 7.94 -2.48
N ASP A 82 -5.72 8.73 -2.92
CA ASP A 82 -7.01 8.84 -2.24
C ASP A 82 -7.82 7.53 -2.31
N ALA A 83 -7.66 6.76 -3.39
CA ALA A 83 -8.34 5.48 -3.56
C ALA A 83 -7.84 4.38 -2.60
N ILE A 84 -6.73 4.61 -1.90
CA ILE A 84 -5.97 3.58 -1.17
C ILE A 84 -5.65 4.03 0.27
N ALA A 85 -6.13 5.20 0.67
CA ALA A 85 -5.87 5.78 1.98
C ALA A 85 -6.52 4.98 3.11
N GLU A 86 -7.72 4.44 2.88
CA GLU A 86 -8.42 3.61 3.86
C GLU A 86 -8.50 2.15 3.40
N PRO A 87 -8.12 1.18 4.25
CA PRO A 87 -8.41 -0.22 3.99
C PRO A 87 -9.94 -0.43 3.94
N PRO A 88 -10.43 -1.43 3.20
CA PRO A 88 -11.85 -1.72 3.14
C PRO A 88 -12.44 -1.94 4.55
N LYS A 89 -13.59 -1.30 4.84
CA LYS A 89 -14.21 -1.38 6.17
C LYS A 89 -15.02 -2.67 6.31
N VAL A 90 -14.76 -3.44 7.37
CA VAL A 90 -15.59 -4.56 7.80
C VAL A 90 -16.73 -3.99 8.64
N GLN A 91 -17.97 -4.07 8.15
CA GLN A 91 -19.17 -3.73 8.93
C GLN A 91 -19.94 -5.01 9.22
N PHE A 92 -20.13 -5.31 10.51
CA PHE A 92 -20.95 -6.42 10.99
C PHE A 92 -22.44 -6.03 10.98
#